data_AF-A0A399NYZ7-F1
#
_entry.id   AF-A0A399NYZ7-F1
#
_cell.length_a   1.000
_cell.length_b   1.000
_cell.length_c   1.000
_cell.angle_alpha   90.00
_cell.angle_beta   90.00
_cell.angle_gamma   90.00
#
_symmetry.space_group_name_H-M   'P 1'
#
loop_
_entity.id
_entity.type
_entity.pdbx_description
1 polymer ?
#
loop_
_entity_poly.entity_id
_entity_poly.type
_entity_poly.pdbx_seq_one_letter_code
_entity_poly.pdbx_strand_id
1 'polypeptide(L)'
;VALVSGGGSGHEPLHAGFVGHGMLDAAVPGPVFTSPTPDPVVAATLAVDGGAGVLQIVKNYTGDVLNFETAAELAEAEGVRVRTVVVDDDVAVTDSLYTAGRRGVAGTVLVERIAGAAAERGDDL
;
A
#
# COMPACT_ATOMS: atom_id res chain seq x y z
N VAL A 1 -0.60 -7.45 -12.73
CA VAL A 1 -1.28 -6.72 -11.62
C VAL A 1 -0.43 -5.52 -11.26
N ALA A 2 -1.00 -4.36 -10.97
CA ALA A 2 -0.22 -3.20 -10.51
C ALA A 2 -0.18 -3.14 -8.98
N LEU A 3 0.91 -2.65 -8.40
CA LEU A 3 1.13 -2.58 -6.96
C LEU A 3 1.28 -1.14 -6.50
N VAL A 4 0.51 -0.78 -5.47
CA VAL A 4 0.56 0.53 -4.81
C VAL A 4 0.79 0.35 -3.32
N SER A 5 1.71 1.13 -2.76
CA SER A 5 1.81 1.31 -1.31
C SER A 5 2.00 2.79 -0.96
N GLY A 6 2.05 3.10 0.32
CA GLY A 6 2.22 4.46 0.82
C GLY A 6 2.15 4.54 2.34
N GLY A 7 2.19 5.77 2.83
CA GLY A 7 2.18 6.09 4.24
C GLY A 7 2.94 7.38 4.52
N GLY A 8 3.12 7.70 5.80
CA GLY A 8 3.86 8.90 6.20
C GLY A 8 5.31 8.90 5.76
N SER A 9 5.80 10.08 5.37
CA SER A 9 7.24 10.32 5.12
C SER A 9 8.05 10.14 6.41
N GLY A 10 9.37 10.00 6.28
CA GLY A 10 10.28 9.75 7.42
C GLY A 10 10.66 8.28 7.63
N HIS A 11 10.32 7.43 6.65
CA HIS A 11 10.67 6.01 6.62
C HIS A 11 11.53 5.65 5.40
N GLU A 12 12.10 6.65 4.72
CA GLU A 12 12.89 6.45 3.51
C GLU A 12 14.03 5.42 3.77
N PRO A 13 14.22 4.44 2.87
CA PRO A 13 13.70 4.35 1.50
C PRO A 13 12.26 3.85 1.34
N LEU A 14 11.61 3.37 2.41
CA LEU A 14 10.21 2.92 2.37
C LEU A 14 9.27 4.13 2.19
N HIS A 15 8.46 4.25 1.14
CA HIS A 15 8.17 3.30 0.04
C HIS A 15 8.77 3.71 -1.31
N ALA A 16 9.08 4.99 -1.48
CA ALA A 16 9.44 5.54 -2.80
C ALA A 16 10.73 4.95 -3.39
N GLY A 17 11.66 4.49 -2.55
CA GLY A 17 12.89 3.81 -3.00
C GLY A 17 12.66 2.40 -3.55
N PHE A 18 11.43 1.90 -3.46
CA PHE A 18 11.02 0.56 -3.90
C PHE A 18 10.09 0.58 -5.12
N VAL A 19 9.93 1.74 -5.75
CA VAL A 19 9.22 1.87 -7.03
C VAL A 19 10.15 1.43 -8.17
N GLY A 20 9.71 0.43 -8.94
CA GLY A 20 10.47 -0.09 -10.07
C GLY A 20 10.12 -1.54 -10.44
N HIS A 21 10.70 -1.99 -11.55
CA HIS A 21 10.46 -3.31 -12.14
C HIS A 21 10.60 -4.45 -11.13
N GLY A 22 9.57 -5.28 -11.01
CA GLY A 22 9.51 -6.41 -10.07
C GLY A 22 9.25 -6.02 -8.61
N MET A 23 8.80 -4.79 -8.33
CA MET A 23 8.41 -4.30 -7.01
C MET A 23 7.16 -3.41 -7.09
N LEU A 24 7.16 -2.17 -6.56
CA LEU A 24 5.99 -1.29 -6.61
C LEU A 24 5.90 -0.53 -7.94
N ASP A 25 4.68 -0.31 -8.44
CA ASP A 25 4.42 0.58 -9.60
C ASP A 25 4.24 2.03 -9.16
N ALA A 26 3.71 2.26 -7.95
CA ALA A 26 3.65 3.57 -7.33
C ALA A 26 3.79 3.52 -5.81
N ALA A 27 4.33 4.60 -5.26
CA ALA A 27 4.38 4.87 -3.84
C ALA A 27 3.74 6.25 -3.55
N VAL A 28 2.93 6.32 -2.50
CA VAL A 28 2.19 7.55 -2.14
C VAL A 28 2.70 8.09 -0.80
N PRO A 29 3.64 9.06 -0.79
CA PRO A 29 4.14 9.65 0.43
C PRO A 29 3.14 10.68 1.00
N GLY A 30 2.77 10.52 2.27
CA GLY A 30 2.08 11.53 3.06
C GLY A 30 3.05 12.44 3.81
N PRO A 31 2.57 13.40 4.63
CA PRO A 31 3.41 14.19 5.52
C PRO A 31 4.21 13.31 6.49
N VAL A 32 5.21 13.89 7.17
CA VAL A 32 6.06 13.14 8.12
C VAL A 32 5.19 12.41 9.15
N PHE A 33 5.35 11.09 9.23
CA PHE A 33 4.59 10.19 10.10
C PHE A 33 3.06 10.28 9.99
N THR A 34 2.55 10.75 8.85
CA THR A 34 1.11 10.92 8.61
C THR A 34 0.73 10.25 7.30
N SER A 35 -0.23 9.32 7.35
CA SER A 35 -0.80 8.67 6.16
C SER A 35 -1.20 9.70 5.09
N PRO A 36 -0.95 9.44 3.79
CA PRO A 36 -1.50 10.28 2.72
C PRO A 36 -3.03 10.30 2.80
N THR A 37 -3.65 11.39 2.35
CA THR A 37 -5.10 11.43 2.18
C THR A 37 -5.55 10.46 1.07
N PRO A 38 -6.85 10.14 0.95
CA PRO A 38 -7.33 9.22 -0.08
C PRO A 38 -7.07 9.70 -1.52
N ASP A 39 -7.25 11.00 -1.82
CA ASP A 39 -7.19 11.48 -3.22
C ASP A 39 -5.86 11.18 -3.94
N PRO A 40 -4.67 11.39 -3.33
CA PRO A 40 -3.41 10.95 -3.93
C PRO A 40 -3.30 9.43 -4.14
N VAL A 41 -3.89 8.63 -3.25
CA VAL A 41 -3.90 7.16 -3.38
C VAL A 41 -4.80 6.72 -4.52
N VAL A 42 -5.98 7.35 -4.68
CA VAL A 42 -6.86 7.14 -5.84
C VAL A 42 -6.13 7.50 -7.13
N ALA A 43 -5.52 8.70 -7.19
CA ALA A 43 -4.80 9.15 -8.36
C ALA A 43 -3.66 8.20 -8.76
N ALA A 44 -2.89 7.70 -7.79
CA ALA A 44 -1.86 6.70 -8.04
C ALA A 44 -2.45 5.38 -8.53
N THR A 45 -3.52 4.90 -7.90
CA THR A 45 -4.23 3.65 -8.26
C THR A 45 -4.73 3.70 -9.70
N LEU A 46 -5.39 4.80 -10.09
CA LEU A 46 -5.87 4.99 -11.47
C LEU A 46 -4.71 5.11 -12.48
N ALA A 47 -3.61 5.78 -12.10
CA ALA A 47 -2.48 5.99 -12.98
C ALA A 47 -1.71 4.71 -13.30
N VAL A 48 -1.68 3.74 -12.37
CA VAL A 48 -0.96 2.46 -12.56
C VAL A 48 -1.84 1.31 -13.01
N ASP A 49 -3.16 1.47 -13.09
CA ASP A 49 -4.03 0.38 -13.54
C ASP A 49 -3.74 0.01 -15.00
N GLY A 50 -3.18 -1.19 -15.20
CA GLY A 50 -2.93 -1.80 -16.50
C GLY A 50 -4.08 -2.70 -17.00
N GLY A 51 -5.25 -2.69 -16.35
CA GLY A 51 -6.41 -3.51 -16.69
C GLY A 51 -6.42 -4.91 -16.04
N ALA A 52 -5.35 -5.27 -15.34
CA ALA A 52 -5.28 -6.49 -14.53
C ALA A 52 -5.73 -6.26 -13.07
N GLY A 53 -6.06 -5.02 -12.70
CA GLY A 53 -6.38 -4.60 -11.34
C GLY A 53 -5.15 -4.22 -10.50
N VAL A 54 -5.41 -3.68 -9.31
CA VAL A 54 -4.42 -3.06 -8.43
C VAL A 54 -4.43 -3.71 -7.04
N LEU A 55 -3.25 -4.08 -6.54
CA LEU A 55 -3.02 -4.52 -5.18
C LEU A 55 -2.49 -3.35 -4.34
N GLN A 56 -3.26 -2.94 -3.33
CA GLN A 56 -2.82 -1.99 -2.30
C GLN A 56 -2.17 -2.74 -1.13
N ILE A 57 -0.90 -2.47 -0.85
CA ILE A 57 -0.18 -3.00 0.30
C ILE A 57 -0.17 -1.94 1.39
N VAL A 58 -0.80 -2.20 2.53
CA VAL A 58 -1.10 -1.19 3.56
C VAL A 58 -0.47 -1.61 4.89
N LYS A 59 0.28 -0.72 5.53
CA LYS A 59 0.82 -0.97 6.88
C LYS A 59 -0.30 -0.81 7.91
N ASN A 60 -0.38 -1.69 8.91
CA ASN A 60 -1.46 -1.65 9.89
C ASN A 60 -1.31 -0.50 10.90
N TYR A 61 -1.73 0.68 10.48
CA TYR A 61 -1.93 1.88 11.29
C TYR A 61 -3.31 2.44 10.96
N THR A 62 -4.01 2.98 11.96
CA THR A 62 -5.39 3.44 11.81
C THR A 62 -5.55 4.43 10.66
N GLY A 63 -4.64 5.39 10.53
CA GLY A 63 -4.69 6.38 9.44
C GLY A 63 -4.38 5.80 8.07
N ASP A 64 -3.43 4.87 7.99
CA ASP A 64 -3.08 4.17 6.74
C ASP A 64 -4.25 3.30 6.27
N VAL A 65 -4.82 2.46 7.13
CA VAL A 65 -5.96 1.60 6.82
C VAL A 65 -7.16 2.42 6.37
N LEU A 66 -7.58 3.43 7.16
CA LEU A 66 -8.73 4.27 6.82
C LEU A 66 -8.59 4.96 5.46
N ASN A 67 -7.43 5.56 5.19
CA ASN A 67 -7.24 6.33 3.96
C ASN A 67 -7.13 5.42 2.73
N PHE A 68 -6.46 4.26 2.85
CA PHE A 68 -6.33 3.31 1.74
C PHE A 68 -7.64 2.57 1.47
N GLU A 69 -8.40 2.16 2.49
CA GLU A 69 -9.74 1.57 2.29
C GLU A 69 -10.67 2.56 1.58
N THR A 70 -10.69 3.83 2.03
CA THR A 70 -11.46 4.89 1.36
C THR A 70 -11.02 5.06 -0.10
N ALA A 71 -9.70 5.04 -0.37
CA ALA A 71 -9.17 5.17 -1.72
C ALA A 71 -9.50 3.96 -2.61
N ALA A 72 -9.51 2.75 -2.04
CA ALA A 72 -9.92 1.53 -2.74
C ALA A 72 -11.38 1.63 -3.18
N GLU A 73 -12.30 2.01 -2.28
CA GLU A 73 -13.72 2.21 -2.61
C GLU A 73 -13.93 3.26 -3.72
N LEU A 74 -13.21 4.37 -3.64
CA LEU A 74 -13.27 5.43 -4.65
C LEU A 74 -12.72 4.97 -6.01
N ALA A 75 -11.62 4.23 -6.04
CA ALA A 75 -11.06 3.69 -7.28
C ALA A 75 -11.94 2.58 -7.88
N GLU A 76 -12.59 1.76 -7.05
CA GLU A 76 -13.57 0.77 -7.49
C GLU A 76 -14.80 1.43 -8.12
N ALA A 77 -15.25 2.58 -7.59
CA ALA A 77 -16.32 3.37 -8.20
C ALA A 77 -15.96 3.92 -9.59
N GLU A 78 -14.67 4.12 -9.86
CA GLU A 78 -14.11 4.49 -11.18
C GLU A 78 -13.84 3.26 -12.09
N GLY A 79 -14.19 2.05 -11.63
CA GLY A 79 -14.11 0.82 -12.43
C GLY A 79 -12.80 0.05 -12.32
N VAL A 80 -11.89 0.43 -11.42
CA VAL A 80 -10.64 -0.32 -11.18
C VAL A 80 -10.91 -1.46 -10.19
N ARG A 81 -10.45 -2.67 -10.51
CA ARG A 81 -10.51 -3.79 -9.55
C ARG A 81 -9.39 -3.62 -8.52
N VAL A 82 -9.73 -3.39 -7.26
CA VAL A 82 -8.75 -3.21 -6.17
C VAL A 82 -8.81 -4.36 -5.17
N ARG A 83 -7.66 -4.79 -4.67
CA ARG A 83 -7.55 -5.64 -3.48
C ARG A 83 -6.57 -5.02 -2.51
N THR A 84 -6.80 -5.24 -1.22
CA THR A 84 -5.97 -4.68 -0.15
C THR A 84 -5.38 -5.80 0.69
N VAL A 85 -4.08 -5.71 0.95
CA VAL A 85 -3.38 -6.55 1.92
C VAL A 85 -2.85 -5.66 3.03
N VAL A 86 -3.32 -5.94 4.25
CA VAL A 86 -2.83 -5.26 5.46
C VAL A 86 -1.65 -6.06 6.02
N VAL A 87 -0.56 -5.36 6.30
CA VAL A 87 0.66 -5.93 6.91
C VAL A 87 0.69 -5.56 8.39
N ASP A 88 0.74 -6.57 9.25
CA ASP A 88 0.69 -6.46 10.72
C ASP A 88 1.80 -7.31 11.40
N ASP A 89 3.01 -7.28 10.83
CA ASP A 89 4.13 -8.16 11.18
C ASP A 89 4.77 -7.91 12.55
N ASP A 90 4.54 -6.74 13.17
CA ASP A 90 5.17 -6.38 14.43
C ASP A 90 4.61 -7.17 15.62
N VAL A 91 5.39 -8.11 16.13
CA VAL A 91 5.03 -8.97 17.26
C VAL A 91 5.22 -8.33 18.65
N ALA A 92 5.72 -7.10 18.74
CA ALA A 92 6.10 -6.49 20.01
C ALA A 92 4.90 -6.00 20.84
N VAL A 93 3.86 -5.47 20.18
CA VAL A 93 2.71 -4.82 20.84
C VAL A 93 1.44 -5.11 20.06
N THR A 94 0.35 -5.37 20.78
CA THR A 94 -1.02 -5.39 20.26
C THR A 94 -1.75 -4.16 20.79
N ASP A 95 -2.54 -3.48 19.95
CA ASP A 95 -3.38 -2.31 20.28
C ASP A 95 -2.56 -1.09 20.78
N SER A 96 -1.66 -0.62 19.92
CA SER A 96 -0.86 0.59 20.20
C SER A 96 -1.69 1.88 20.07
N LEU A 97 -1.12 3.04 20.43
CA LEU A 97 -1.78 4.36 20.34
C LEU A 97 -2.41 4.66 18.96
N TYR A 98 -1.90 4.06 17.89
CA TYR A 98 -2.29 4.36 16.51
C TYR A 98 -2.67 3.12 15.69
N THR A 99 -2.91 1.97 16.32
CA THR A 99 -3.16 0.71 15.62
C THR A 99 -4.15 -0.15 16.40
N ALA A 100 -5.13 -0.73 15.71
CA ALA A 100 -5.87 -1.88 16.20
C ALA A 100 -5.16 -3.17 15.78
N GLY A 101 -4.82 -4.04 16.73
CA GLY A 101 -3.98 -5.22 16.49
C GLY A 101 -2.48 -4.88 16.46
N ARG A 102 -1.72 -5.60 15.63
CA ARG A 102 -0.26 -5.44 15.48
C ARG A 102 0.08 -4.40 14.43
N ARG A 103 1.23 -3.72 14.56
CA ARG A 103 1.69 -2.72 13.59
C ARG A 103 2.27 -3.38 12.35
N GLY A 104 2.19 -2.68 11.21
CA GLY A 104 2.97 -3.02 10.02
C GLY A 104 4.30 -2.28 10.01
N VAL A 105 5.42 -3.00 9.92
CA VAL A 105 6.77 -2.43 9.98
C VAL A 105 7.64 -2.96 8.83
N ALA A 106 8.90 -3.33 9.08
CA ALA A 106 9.87 -3.66 8.03
C ALA A 106 9.50 -4.91 7.20
N GLY A 107 8.63 -5.80 7.71
CA GLY A 107 8.13 -6.94 6.94
C GLY A 107 7.39 -6.51 5.67
N THR A 108 6.85 -5.28 5.62
CA THR A 108 6.21 -4.73 4.42
C THR A 108 7.13 -4.75 3.20
N VAL A 109 8.43 -4.46 3.35
CA VAL A 109 9.39 -4.51 2.21
C VAL A 109 9.45 -5.91 1.58
N LEU A 110 9.33 -6.96 2.40
CA LEU A 110 9.35 -8.33 1.91
C LEU A 110 8.05 -8.64 1.15
N VAL A 111 6.91 -8.16 1.64
CA VAL A 111 5.62 -8.29 0.96
C VAL A 111 5.67 -7.59 -0.40
N GLU A 112 6.14 -6.35 -0.46
CA GLU A 112 6.30 -5.60 -1.71
C GLU A 112 7.21 -6.32 -2.70
N ARG A 113 8.34 -6.86 -2.23
CA ARG A 113 9.28 -7.59 -3.09
C ARG A 113 8.66 -8.87 -3.64
N ILE A 114 8.00 -9.67 -2.80
CA ILE A 114 7.43 -10.96 -3.18
C ILE A 114 6.24 -10.77 -4.11
N ALA A 115 5.31 -9.88 -3.73
CA ALA A 115 4.14 -9.55 -4.54
C ALA A 115 4.55 -8.94 -5.88
N GLY A 116 5.53 -8.02 -5.90
CA GLY A 116 6.03 -7.44 -7.15
C GLY A 116 6.68 -8.47 -8.07
N ALA A 117 7.39 -9.47 -7.53
CA ALA A 117 7.91 -10.57 -8.34
C ALA A 117 6.81 -11.43 -8.96
N ALA A 118 5.74 -11.69 -8.21
CA ALA A 118 4.59 -12.46 -8.69
C ALA A 118 3.83 -11.68 -9.78
N ALA A 119 3.62 -10.39 -9.56
CA ALA A 119 2.97 -9.49 -10.51
C ALA A 119 3.76 -9.41 -11.83
N GLU A 120 5.09 -9.29 -11.77
CA GLU A 120 5.97 -9.30 -12.95
C GLU A 120 5.96 -10.64 -13.69
N ARG A 121 5.78 -11.76 -12.98
CA ARG A 121 5.63 -13.08 -13.59
C ARG A 121 4.29 -13.25 -14.32
N GLY A 122 3.33 -12.34 -14.10
CA GLY A 122 2.00 -12.38 -14.70
C GLY A 122 0.96 -13.13 -13.85
N ASP A 123 1.23 -13.32 -12.56
CA ASP A 123 0.24 -13.86 -11.62
C ASP A 123 -0.96 -12.88 -11.50
N ASP A 124 -2.14 -13.38 -11.19
CA ASP A 124 -3.39 -12.62 -11.10
C ASP A 124 -3.55 -11.88 -9.75
N LEU A 125 -4.61 -11.07 -9.64
CA LEU A 125 -4.92 -10.23 -8.48
C LEU A 125 -5.61 -11.03 -7.36
#